data_AF-A0A7W6JVD1-F1
#
_entry.id   AF-A0A7W6JVD1-F1
#
_cell.length_a   1.000
_cell.length_b   1.000
_cell.length_c   1.000
_cell.angle_alpha   90.00
_cell.angle_beta   90.00
_cell.angle_gamma   90.00
#
_symmetry.space_group_name_H-M   'P 1'
#
loop_
_entity.id
_entity.type
_entity.pdbx_description
1 polymer ?
#
loop_
_entity_poly.entity_id
_entity_poly.type
_entity_poly.pdbx_seq_one_letter_code
_entity_poly.pdbx_strand_id
1 'polypeptide(L)'
;MQVHRRDGLLVVSRITGPTHNRLALRLERGAVLADLRVKVLPSVGDCRHHDGLTAEEMVPAILDGIAEANRELGTDYVATYAEIVENDSRQPHVYTYLARHLVRAMHSQDA
;
A
#
# COMPACT_ATOMS: atom_id res chain seq x y z
N MET A 1 -12.93 -6.01 2.50
CA MET A 1 -11.48 -5.85 2.28
C MET A 1 -10.78 -6.62 3.38
N GLN A 2 -9.90 -7.55 3.05
CA GLN A 2 -9.18 -8.37 4.03
C GLN A 2 -7.67 -8.20 3.83
N VAL A 3 -6.94 -8.15 4.94
CA VAL A 3 -5.47 -8.12 4.94
C VAL A 3 -4.96 -9.54 5.15
N HIS A 4 -4.00 -9.96 4.34
CA HIS A 4 -3.32 -11.24 4.51
C HIS A 4 -1.80 -11.04 4.44
N ARG A 5 -1.04 -12.02 4.93
CA ARG A 5 0.42 -12.02 4.86
C ARG A 5 0.91 -12.90 3.71
N ARG A 6 1.93 -12.45 2.99
CA ARG A 6 2.61 -13.20 1.93
C ARG A 6 4.07 -12.80 1.88
N ASP A 7 4.99 -13.72 2.15
CA ASP A 7 6.44 -13.51 2.08
C ASP A 7 6.95 -12.27 2.86
N GLY A 8 6.42 -12.08 4.07
CA GLY A 8 6.75 -10.92 4.92
C GLY A 8 6.11 -9.60 4.49
N LEU A 9 5.17 -9.63 3.54
CA LEU A 9 4.36 -8.48 3.14
C LEU A 9 2.95 -8.60 3.72
N LEU A 10 2.38 -7.49 4.17
CA LEU A 10 0.94 -7.37 4.36
C LEU A 10 0.32 -6.93 3.04
N VAL A 11 -0.70 -7.64 2.59
CA VAL A 11 -1.34 -7.44 1.29
C VAL A 11 -2.80 -7.12 1.49
N VAL A 12 -3.28 -6.10 0.78
CA VAL A 12 -4.69 -5.73 0.72
C VAL A 12 -5.11 -5.47 -0.73
N SER A 13 -6.34 -5.87 -1.04
CA SER A 13 -6.98 -5.56 -2.32
C SER A 13 -8.35 -4.94 -2.07
N ARG A 14 -8.65 -3.87 -2.82
CA ARG A 14 -9.96 -3.26 -2.89
C ARG A 14 -10.48 -3.41 -4.31
N ILE A 15 -11.61 -4.08 -4.45
CA ILE A 15 -12.30 -4.28 -5.73
C ILE A 15 -13.71 -3.73 -5.56
N THR A 16 -14.05 -2.70 -6.34
CA THR A 16 -15.36 -2.06 -6.34
C THR A 16 -15.88 -1.95 -7.77
N GLY A 17 -16.31 -3.09 -8.33
CA GLY A 17 -16.80 -3.18 -9.70
C GLY A 17 -15.70 -2.87 -10.72
N PRO A 18 -15.79 -1.76 -11.48
CA PRO A 18 -14.78 -1.42 -12.49
C PRO A 18 -13.44 -1.00 -11.90
N THR A 19 -13.39 -0.63 -10.62
CA THR A 19 -12.16 -0.18 -9.98
C THR A 19 -11.54 -1.26 -9.11
N HIS A 20 -10.22 -1.42 -9.23
CA HIS A 20 -9.45 -2.32 -8.39
C HIS A 20 -8.07 -1.75 -8.09
N ASN A 21 -7.65 -1.93 -6.84
CA ASN A 21 -6.35 -1.52 -6.35
C ASN A 21 -5.81 -2.61 -5.43
N ARG A 22 -4.53 -2.92 -5.58
CA ARG A 22 -3.79 -3.80 -4.71
C ARG A 22 -2.57 -3.06 -4.16
N LEU A 23 -2.36 -3.19 -2.86
CA LEU A 23 -1.16 -2.71 -2.19
C LEU A 23 -0.60 -3.84 -1.33
N ALA A 24 0.70 -4.09 -1.48
CA ALA A 24 1.47 -4.88 -0.53
C ALA A 24 2.53 -4.00 0.12
N LEU A 25 2.70 -4.09 1.44
CA LEU A 25 3.74 -3.38 2.18
C LEU A 25 4.54 -4.33 3.07
N ARG A 26 5.85 -4.11 3.13
CA ARG A 26 6.66 -4.53 4.27
C ARG A 26 6.69 -3.38 5.27
N LEU A 27 6.16 -3.62 6.47
CA LEU A 27 6.14 -2.63 7.55
C LEU A 27 7.08 -3.06 8.67
N GLU A 28 7.85 -2.10 9.16
CA GLU A 28 8.82 -2.24 10.25
C GLU A 28 8.63 -1.10 11.26
N ARG A 29 9.20 -1.21 12.46
CA ARG A 29 9.23 -0.10 13.43
C ARG A 29 10.50 0.71 13.27
N GLY A 30 10.39 2.03 13.41
CA GLY A 30 11.53 2.91 13.57
C GLY A 30 11.32 4.28 12.95
N ALA A 31 11.95 5.28 13.56
CA ALA A 31 11.81 6.69 13.17
C ALA A 31 12.57 7.10 11.89
N VAL A 32 13.36 6.19 11.29
CA VAL A 32 14.12 6.50 10.09
C VAL A 32 13.23 6.30 8.87
N LEU A 33 13.05 7.35 8.08
CA LEU A 33 12.51 7.26 6.72
C LEU A 33 13.37 6.26 5.93
N ALA A 34 12.92 5.02 5.85
CA ALA A 34 13.53 4.05 4.97
C ALA A 34 13.26 4.48 3.53
N ASP A 35 14.26 4.33 2.66
CA ASP A 35 14.05 4.46 1.22
C ASP A 35 13.01 3.42 0.78
N LEU A 36 11.79 3.88 0.53
CA LEU A 36 10.69 3.01 0.13
C LEU A 36 10.97 2.46 -1.27
N ARG A 37 11.38 1.20 -1.34
CA ARG A 37 11.53 0.50 -2.62
C ARG A 37 10.16 0.04 -3.12
N VAL A 38 9.72 0.56 -4.26
CA VAL A 38 8.47 0.14 -4.90
C VAL A 38 8.74 -0.76 -6.10
N LYS A 39 8.08 -1.91 -6.14
CA LYS A 39 8.03 -2.78 -7.32
C LYS A 39 6.66 -2.64 -7.98
N VAL A 40 6.65 -2.22 -9.24
CA VAL A 40 5.45 -2.29 -10.09
C VAL A 40 5.37 -3.71 -10.66
N LEU A 41 4.27 -4.40 -10.38
CA LEU A 41 3.99 -5.73 -10.89
C LEU A 41 3.28 -5.66 -12.26
N PRO A 42 3.49 -6.66 -13.13
CA PRO A 42 2.76 -6.77 -14.38
C PRO A 42 1.25 -6.76 -14.18
N SER A 43 0.52 -6.38 -15.24
CA SER A 43 -0.93 -6.37 -15.27
C SER A 43 -1.51 -7.72 -14.88
N VAL A 44 -2.60 -7.69 -14.13
CA VAL A 44 -3.40 -8.90 -13.84
C VAL A 44 -4.70 -8.81 -14.63
N GLY A 45 -4.95 -9.80 -15.49
CA GLY A 45 -6.10 -9.82 -16.40
C GLY A 45 -5.96 -8.82 -17.57
N ASP A 46 -7.07 -8.60 -18.27
CA ASP A 46 -7.09 -7.83 -19.53
C ASP A 46 -7.51 -6.35 -19.35
N CYS A 47 -7.71 -5.90 -18.12
CA CYS A 47 -8.15 -4.53 -17.84
C CYS A 47 -7.04 -3.54 -18.22
N ARG A 48 -7.38 -2.56 -19.09
CA ARG A 48 -6.51 -1.43 -19.46
C ARG A 48 -7.16 -0.13 -18.99
N HIS A 49 -6.79 0.32 -17.79
CA HIS A 49 -7.31 1.57 -17.23
C HIS A 49 -6.54 2.81 -17.68
N HIS A 50 -5.25 2.65 -18.02
CA HIS A 50 -4.31 3.68 -18.47
C HIS A 50 -3.01 3.01 -18.95
N ASP A 51 -2.00 3.81 -19.33
CA ASP A 51 -0.70 3.37 -19.83
C ASP A 51 0.24 2.75 -18.76
N GLY A 52 -0.32 2.20 -17.67
CA GLY A 52 0.43 1.71 -16.52
C GLY A 52 0.56 2.73 -15.37
N LEU A 53 0.51 2.25 -14.12
CA LEU A 53 0.82 3.03 -12.93
C LEU A 53 2.33 3.05 -12.73
N THR A 54 2.87 4.19 -12.31
CA THR A 54 4.27 4.26 -11.88
C THR A 54 4.40 4.30 -10.36
N ALA A 55 5.58 3.91 -9.87
CA ALA A 55 5.92 4.05 -8.46
C ALA A 55 5.89 5.53 -8.03
N GLU A 56 6.44 6.42 -8.85
CA GLU A 56 6.55 7.86 -8.57
C GLU A 56 5.19 8.50 -8.30
N GLU A 57 4.15 8.08 -9.02
CA GLU A 57 2.79 8.57 -8.84
C GLU A 57 2.19 8.12 -7.48
N MET A 58 2.49 6.89 -7.04
CA MET A 58 1.80 6.28 -5.90
C MET A 58 2.56 6.39 -4.58
N VAL A 59 3.89 6.56 -4.60
CA VAL A 59 4.73 6.70 -3.40
C VAL A 59 4.23 7.78 -2.45
N PRO A 60 3.93 9.03 -2.89
CA PRO A 60 3.45 10.07 -1.97
C PRO A 60 2.19 9.64 -1.23
N ALA A 61 1.22 9.08 -1.96
CA ALA A 61 -0.04 8.63 -1.37
C ALA A 61 0.13 7.48 -0.37
N ILE A 62 1.03 6.53 -0.65
CA ILE A 62 1.36 5.43 0.27
C ILE A 62 1.98 5.99 1.56
N LEU A 63 2.97 6.88 1.44
CA LEU A 63 3.66 7.49 2.58
C LEU A 63 2.70 8.34 3.43
N ASP A 64 1.83 9.12 2.80
CA ASP A 64 0.81 9.91 3.49
C ASP A 64 -0.12 9.02 4.32
N GLY A 65 -0.53 7.87 3.76
CA GLY A 65 -1.38 6.92 4.48
C GLY A 65 -0.67 6.29 5.69
N ILE A 66 0.62 5.96 5.57
CA ILE A 66 1.40 5.45 6.69
C ILE A 66 1.51 6.52 7.78
N ALA A 67 1.87 7.76 7.39
CA ALA A 67 2.02 8.88 8.31
C ALA A 67 0.71 9.22 9.03
N GLU A 68 -0.42 9.20 8.34
CA GLU A 68 -1.75 9.38 8.94
C GLU A 68 -2.04 8.32 10.01
N ALA A 69 -1.86 7.04 9.69
CA ALA A 69 -2.13 5.96 10.64
C ALA A 69 -1.18 6.01 11.84
N ASN A 70 0.09 6.36 11.64
CA ASN A 70 1.05 6.55 12.71
C ASN A 70 0.63 7.64 13.70
N ARG A 71 0.19 8.80 13.19
CA ARG A 71 -0.35 9.89 14.02
C ARG A 71 -1.59 9.46 14.81
N GLU A 72 -2.49 8.71 14.17
CA GLU A 72 -3.75 8.26 14.78
C GLU A 72 -3.53 7.21 15.89
N LEU A 73 -2.51 6.36 15.75
CA LEU A 73 -2.25 5.23 16.65
C LEU A 73 -1.12 5.52 17.66
N GLY A 74 -0.41 6.64 17.54
CA GLY A 74 0.75 6.94 18.39
C GLY A 74 1.92 5.97 18.17
N THR A 75 2.19 5.61 16.92
CA THR A 75 3.19 4.61 16.52
C THR A 75 4.12 5.16 15.43
N ASP A 76 5.14 4.39 15.07
CA ASP A 76 6.26 4.80 14.21
C ASP A 76 6.56 3.78 13.10
N TYR A 77 5.51 3.21 12.48
CA TYR A 77 5.71 2.26 11.40
C TYR A 77 6.30 2.92 10.17
N VAL A 78 7.24 2.24 9.51
CA VAL A 78 7.82 2.66 8.23
C VAL A 78 7.70 1.54 7.22
N ALA A 79 7.57 1.90 5.94
CA ALA A 79 7.58 0.93 4.86
C ALA A 79 8.96 0.87 4.21
N THR A 80 9.54 -0.33 4.14
CA THR A 80 10.83 -0.59 3.46
C THR A 80 10.63 -1.10 2.04
N TYR A 81 9.45 -1.65 1.73
CA TYR A 81 9.12 -2.19 0.43
C TYR A 81 7.62 -2.12 0.14
N ALA A 82 7.26 -1.82 -1.10
CA ALA A 82 5.88 -1.87 -1.58
C ALA A 82 5.74 -2.59 -2.93
N GLU A 83 4.57 -3.17 -3.16
CA GLU A 83 4.14 -3.62 -4.49
C GLU A 83 2.81 -3.00 -4.88
N ILE A 84 2.77 -2.53 -6.13
CA ILE A 84 1.55 -2.06 -6.81
C ILE A 84 1.40 -2.83 -8.13
N VAL A 85 0.20 -2.87 -8.70
CA VAL A 85 -0.05 -3.53 -10.00
C VAL A 85 -0.19 -2.46 -11.08
N GLU A 86 0.49 -2.62 -12.22
CA GLU A 86 0.52 -1.58 -13.26
C GLU A 86 -0.85 -1.23 -13.82
N ASN A 87 -1.82 -2.15 -13.82
CA ASN A 87 -3.18 -1.90 -14.33
C ASN A 87 -4.21 -1.62 -13.24
N ASP A 88 -3.81 -1.44 -11.98
CA ASP A 88 -4.70 -0.95 -10.93
C ASP A 88 -5.29 0.41 -11.31
N SER A 89 -6.49 0.74 -10.83
CA SER A 89 -7.12 2.03 -11.11
C SER A 89 -6.27 3.20 -10.59
N ARG A 90 -5.97 4.19 -11.44
CA ARG A 90 -5.17 5.39 -11.09
C ARG A 90 -5.88 6.34 -10.12
N GLN A 91 -5.87 5.96 -8.84
CA GLN A 91 -6.56 6.65 -7.75
C GLN A 91 -5.62 6.77 -6.54
N PRO A 92 -4.76 7.81 -6.47
CA PRO A 92 -3.80 7.97 -5.37
C PRO A 92 -4.44 7.91 -3.98
N HIS A 93 -5.59 8.56 -3.80
CA HIS A 93 -6.34 8.53 -2.52
C HIS A 93 -6.72 7.11 -2.06
N VAL A 94 -6.90 6.16 -2.98
CA VAL A 94 -7.13 4.75 -2.62
C VAL A 94 -5.86 4.14 -2.03
N TYR A 95 -4.67 4.44 -2.56
CA TYR A 95 -3.41 3.96 -1.99
C TYR A 95 -3.15 4.52 -0.59
N THR A 96 -3.52 5.78 -0.33
CA THR A 96 -3.51 6.36 1.03
C THR A 96 -4.41 5.56 1.97
N TYR A 97 -5.65 5.28 1.54
CA TYR A 97 -6.60 4.49 2.32
C TYR A 97 -6.10 3.05 2.58
N LEU A 98 -5.54 2.39 1.56
CA LEU A 98 -5.00 1.03 1.70
C LEU A 98 -3.80 0.99 2.65
N ALA A 99 -2.88 1.95 2.54
CA ALA A 99 -1.71 2.03 3.41
C ALA A 99 -2.11 2.21 4.89
N ARG A 100 -3.08 3.09 5.17
CA ARG A 100 -3.65 3.25 6.52
C ARG A 100 -4.23 1.94 7.05
N HIS A 101 -4.95 1.22 6.21
CA HIS A 101 -5.57 -0.05 6.59
C HIS A 101 -4.52 -1.13 6.92
N LEU A 102 -3.42 -1.18 6.16
CA LEU A 102 -2.31 -2.09 6.42
C LEU A 102 -1.58 -1.77 7.73
N VAL A 103 -1.33 -0.49 8.03
CA VAL A 103 -0.72 -0.07 9.31
C VAL A 103 -1.60 -0.45 10.49
N ARG A 104 -2.92 -0.19 10.40
CA ARG A 104 -3.88 -0.59 11.43
C ARG A 104 -3.89 -2.11 11.64
N ALA A 105 -3.86 -2.88 10.56
CA ALA A 105 -3.82 -4.34 10.64
C ALA A 105 -2.51 -4.86 11.28
N MET A 106 -1.37 -4.24 10.98
CA MET A 106 -0.10 -4.55 11.64
C MET A 106 -0.17 -4.22 13.14
N HIS A 107 -0.68 -3.04 13.48
CA HIS A 107 -0.77 -2.58 14.87
C HIS A 107 -1.67 -3.48 15.72
N SER A 108 -2.84 -3.89 15.21
CA SER A 108 -3.74 -4.80 15.93
C SER A 108 -3.18 -6.22 16.12
N GLN A 109 -2.09 -6.59 15.43
CA GLN A 109 -1.41 -7.87 15.64
C GLN A 109 -0.22 -7.74 16.61
N ASP A 110 0.32 -6.53 16.77
CA ASP A 110 1.43 -6.23 17.69
C ASP A 110 0.95 -5.85 19.11
N ALA A 111 -0.32 -5.46 19.27
CA ALA A 111 -0.94 -5.05 20.53
C ALA A 111 -1.58 -6.24 21.27
#